data_AF-A0AAX4KZG4-F1
#
_entry.id   AF-A0AAX4KZG4-F1
#
_cell.length_a   1.000
_cell.length_b   1.000
_cell.length_c   1.000
_cell.angle_alpha   90.00
_cell.angle_beta   90.00
_cell.angle_gamma   90.00
#
_symmetry.space_group_name_H-M   'P 1'
#
loop_
_entity.id
_entity.type
_entity.pdbx_description
1 polymer ?
#
loop_
_entity_poly.entity_id
_entity_poly.type
_entity_poly.pdbx_seq_one_letter_code
_entity_poly.pdbx_strand_id
1 'polypeptide(L)'
;MKNSQLWLAGAGLTILQILIGNVMLFYGILPSLLGLHIVLAIAILIIAIYGYLKSKLGIERRILMGNVGLIIVISVLGYLYTFDSNAIILIFHFILALGILSNFSVLYGFDRGQNYK
;
A
#
# COMPACT_ATOMS: atom_id res chain seq x y z
N MET A 1 -14.57 1.50 16.52
CA MET A 1 -15.32 1.47 15.25
C MET A 1 -14.75 0.31 14.48
N LYS A 2 -15.60 -0.56 13.93
CA LYS A 2 -15.16 -1.70 13.13
C LYS A 2 -14.59 -1.17 11.82
N ASN A 3 -13.29 -1.30 11.64
CA ASN A 3 -12.56 -0.76 10.48
C ASN A 3 -12.24 -1.87 9.46
N SER A 4 -12.78 -3.08 9.64
CA SER A 4 -12.54 -4.24 8.77
C SER A 4 -12.74 -3.91 7.29
N GLN A 5 -13.81 -3.19 6.94
CA GLN A 5 -14.06 -2.81 5.54
C GLN A 5 -13.01 -1.83 5.00
N LEU A 6 -12.50 -0.94 5.86
CA LEU A 6 -11.42 -0.02 5.50
C LEU A 6 -10.11 -0.78 5.26
N TRP A 7 -9.79 -1.77 6.09
CA TRP A 7 -8.60 -2.62 5.91
C TRP A 7 -8.69 -3.46 4.65
N LEU A 8 -9.85 -4.03 4.37
CA LEU A 8 -10.11 -4.77 3.14
C LEU A 8 -9.98 -3.89 1.90
N ALA A 9 -10.51 -2.65 1.95
CA ALA A 9 -10.34 -1.68 0.88
C ALA A 9 -8.86 -1.32 0.68
N GLY A 10 -8.10 -1.10 1.76
CA GLY A 10 -6.65 -0.85 1.69
C GLY A 10 -5.88 -2.00 1.04
N ALA A 11 -6.18 -3.25 1.43
CA ALA A 11 -5.59 -4.44 0.82
C ALA A 11 -5.96 -4.56 -0.67
N GLY A 12 -7.24 -4.38 -1.01
CA GLY A 12 -7.73 -4.45 -2.39
C GLY A 12 -7.10 -3.38 -3.30
N LEU A 13 -7.00 -2.14 -2.82
CA LEU A 13 -6.32 -1.07 -3.56
C LEU A 13 -4.83 -1.35 -3.74
N THR A 14 -4.17 -1.94 -2.73
CA THR A 14 -2.76 -2.34 -2.84
C THR A 14 -2.57 -3.41 -3.91
N ILE A 15 -3.46 -4.42 -3.97
CA ILE A 15 -3.44 -5.44 -5.03
C ILE A 15 -3.61 -4.78 -6.40
N LEU A 16 -4.61 -3.91 -6.56
CA LEU A 16 -4.86 -3.21 -7.82
C LEU A 16 -3.64 -2.37 -8.25
N GLN A 17 -3.02 -1.66 -7.32
CA GLN A 17 -1.82 -0.87 -7.58
C GLN A 17 -0.64 -1.75 -8.02
N ILE A 18 -0.44 -2.91 -7.38
CA ILE A 18 0.60 -3.89 -7.76
C ILE A 18 0.34 -4.44 -9.17
N LEU A 19 -0.92 -4.76 -9.50
CA LEU A 19 -1.28 -5.24 -10.84
C LEU A 19 -0.97 -4.18 -11.91
N ILE A 20 -1.34 -2.92 -11.68
CA ILE A 20 -1.02 -1.82 -12.59
C ILE A 20 0.49 -1.63 -12.72
N GLY A 21 1.24 -1.73 -11.61
CA GLY A 21 2.70 -1.71 -11.61
C GLY A 21 3.31 -2.80 -12.50
N ASN A 22 2.78 -4.03 -12.40
CA ASN A 22 3.22 -5.15 -13.26
C ASN A 22 2.86 -4.92 -14.72
N VAL A 23 1.68 -4.37 -15.03
CA VAL A 23 1.33 -4.00 -16.41
C VAL A 23 2.33 -2.99 -16.96
N MET A 24 2.69 -1.95 -16.20
CA MET A 24 3.71 -0.97 -16.63
C MET A 24 5.09 -1.60 -16.84
N LEU A 25 5.45 -2.62 -16.06
CA LEU A 25 6.71 -3.35 -16.22
C LEU A 25 6.77 -4.12 -17.56
N PHE A 26 5.71 -4.85 -17.91
CA PHE A 26 5.69 -5.71 -19.10
C PHE A 26 5.32 -4.98 -20.40
N TYR A 27 4.50 -3.93 -20.31
CA TYR A 27 3.95 -3.23 -21.47
C TYR A 27 4.46 -1.79 -21.62
N GLY A 28 5.35 -1.35 -20.73
CA GLY A 28 5.93 -0.01 -20.73
C GLY A 28 5.13 1.01 -19.90
N ILE A 29 5.80 2.10 -19.52
CA ILE A 29 5.24 3.16 -18.68
C ILE A 29 4.43 4.13 -19.55
N LEU A 30 3.12 3.92 -19.60
CA LEU A 30 2.19 4.87 -20.22
C LEU A 30 1.80 5.98 -19.22
N PRO A 31 1.71 7.27 -19.62
CA PRO A 31 1.37 8.36 -18.71
C PRO A 31 0.05 8.17 -17.97
N SER A 32 -0.96 7.57 -18.63
CA SER A 32 -2.26 7.26 -18.02
C SER A 32 -2.17 6.19 -16.94
N LEU A 33 -1.39 5.13 -17.16
CA LEU A 33 -1.15 4.08 -16.17
C LEU A 33 -0.34 4.59 -14.99
N LEU A 34 0.69 5.40 -15.25
CA LEU A 34 1.48 6.05 -14.21
C LEU A 34 0.61 6.98 -13.35
N GLY A 35 -0.22 7.80 -13.99
CA GLY A 35 -1.18 8.67 -13.29
C GLY A 35 -2.14 7.87 -12.40
N LEU A 36 -2.72 6.79 -12.93
CA LEU A 36 -3.59 5.90 -12.16
C LEU A 36 -2.84 5.26 -10.97
N HIS A 37 -1.60 4.82 -11.21
CA HIS A 37 -0.75 4.22 -10.17
C HIS A 37 -0.47 5.21 -9.02
N ILE A 38 -0.18 6.48 -9.34
CA ILE A 38 0.03 7.55 -8.36
C ILE A 38 -1.25 7.84 -7.58
N VAL A 39 -2.41 7.93 -8.25
CA VAL A 39 -3.70 8.17 -7.60
C VAL A 39 -4.03 7.05 -6.61
N LEU A 40 -3.75 5.79 -6.95
CA LEU A 40 -3.92 4.67 -6.03
C LEU A 40 -2.97 4.76 -4.83
N ALA A 41 -1.70 5.12 -5.03
CA ALA A 41 -0.76 5.32 -3.94
C ALA A 41 -1.25 6.39 -2.94
N ILE A 42 -1.79 7.50 -3.45
CA ILE A 42 -2.39 8.57 -2.64
C ILE A 42 -3.63 8.06 -1.88
N ALA A 43 -4.51 7.30 -2.54
CA ALA A 43 -5.69 6.75 -1.90
C ALA A 43 -5.31 5.80 -0.74
N ILE A 44 -4.31 4.93 -0.94
CA ILE A 44 -3.80 4.03 0.10
C ILE A 44 -3.17 4.84 1.25
N LEU A 45 -2.43 5.91 0.94
CA LEU A 45 -1.86 6.80 1.95
C LEU A 45 -2.95 7.47 2.80
N ILE A 46 -4.02 7.97 2.17
CA ILE A 46 -5.17 8.55 2.86
C ILE A 46 -5.81 7.51 3.77
N ILE A 47 -6.00 6.28 3.31
CA ILE A 47 -6.53 5.18 4.14
C ILE A 47 -5.62 4.90 5.35
N ALA A 48 -4.31 4.85 5.14
CA ALA A 48 -3.34 4.59 6.21
C ALA A 48 -3.35 5.72 7.27
N ILE A 49 -3.34 6.98 6.84
CA ILE A 49 -3.39 8.15 7.73
C ILE A 49 -4.74 8.22 8.46
N TYR A 50 -5.85 8.09 7.73
CA TYR A 50 -7.18 8.11 8.33
C TYR A 50 -7.35 6.98 9.34
N GLY A 51 -6.92 5.76 8.97
CA GLY A 51 -6.88 4.61 9.87
C GLY A 51 -6.07 4.92 11.13
N TYR A 52 -4.86 5.48 10.97
CA TYR A 52 -3.97 5.80 12.09
C TYR A 52 -4.64 6.77 13.09
N LEU A 53 -5.34 7.78 12.59
CA LEU A 53 -6.04 8.77 13.41
C LEU A 53 -7.27 8.19 14.14
N LYS A 54 -7.89 7.13 13.59
CA LYS A 54 -9.10 6.49 14.16
C LYS A 54 -8.80 5.28 15.03
N SER A 55 -7.65 4.64 14.87
CA SER A 55 -7.25 3.46 15.64
C SER A 55 -6.94 3.81 17.10
N LYS A 56 -7.57 3.07 18.02
CA LYS A 56 -7.34 3.23 19.47
C LYS A 56 -6.27 2.27 20.00
N LEU A 57 -6.05 1.15 19.32
CA LEU A 57 -5.09 0.13 19.73
C LEU A 57 -3.68 0.52 19.29
N GLY A 58 -2.72 0.42 20.22
CA GLY A 58 -1.32 0.76 19.94
C GLY A 58 -0.70 -0.09 18.82
N ILE A 59 -1.09 -1.36 18.71
CA ILE A 59 -0.61 -2.26 17.65
C ILE A 59 -1.09 -1.82 16.26
N GLU A 60 -2.37 -1.44 16.12
CA GLU A 60 -2.89 -0.94 14.84
C GLU A 60 -2.19 0.34 14.41
N ARG A 61 -2.01 1.28 15.34
CA ARG A 61 -1.31 2.55 15.08
C ARG A 61 0.13 2.32 14.63
N ARG A 62 0.83 1.33 15.22
CA ARG A 62 2.19 0.97 14.80
C ARG A 62 2.22 0.43 13.37
N ILE A 63 1.30 -0.48 13.03
CA ILE A 63 1.21 -1.06 11.68
C ILE A 63 0.89 0.04 10.65
N LEU A 64 -0.07 0.92 10.96
CA LEU A 64 -0.49 1.99 10.05
C LEU A 64 0.60 3.05 9.85
N MET A 65 1.35 3.40 10.91
CA MET A 65 2.54 4.25 10.79
C MET A 65 3.60 3.59 9.91
N GLY A 66 3.79 2.26 10.05
CA GLY A 66 4.64 1.47 9.16
C GLY A 66 4.20 1.56 7.70
N ASN A 67 2.89 1.47 7.42
CA ASN A 67 2.35 1.65 6.07
C ASN A 67 2.62 3.05 5.52
N VAL A 68 2.42 4.11 6.31
CA VAL A 68 2.74 5.48 5.88
C VAL A 68 4.21 5.60 5.48
N GLY A 69 5.12 5.10 6.32
CA GLY A 69 6.55 5.09 6.00
C GLY A 69 6.89 4.30 4.75
N LEU A 70 6.32 3.10 4.60
CA LEU A 70 6.51 2.26 3.42
C LEU A 70 6.03 2.95 2.14
N ILE A 71 4.84 3.56 2.14
CA ILE A 71 4.29 4.24 0.97
C ILE A 71 5.22 5.37 0.51
N ILE A 72 5.77 6.15 1.44
CA ILE A 72 6.72 7.23 1.12
C ILE A 72 7.98 6.65 0.47
N VAL A 73 8.60 5.64 1.10
CA VAL A 73 9.83 5.01 0.59
C VAL A 73 9.60 4.39 -0.80
N ILE A 74 8.51 3.65 -0.96
CA ILE A 74 8.12 3.02 -2.24
C ILE A 74 7.86 4.08 -3.31
N SER A 75 7.23 5.21 -2.97
CA SER A 75 7.01 6.30 -3.92
C SER A 75 8.33 6.91 -4.40
N VAL A 76 9.30 7.09 -3.51
CA VAL A 76 10.66 7.56 -3.88
C VAL A 76 11.36 6.54 -4.78
N LEU A 77 11.30 5.25 -4.45
CA LEU A 77 11.87 4.19 -5.30
C LEU A 77 11.20 4.15 -6.69
N GLY A 78 9.87 4.31 -6.75
CA GLY A 78 9.12 4.35 -8.00
C GLY A 78 9.55 5.53 -8.86
N TYR A 79 9.71 6.71 -8.27
CA TYR A 79 10.25 7.89 -8.96
C TYR A 79 11.67 7.62 -9.49
N LEU A 80 12.59 7.10 -8.67
CA LEU A 80 13.96 6.79 -9.11
C LEU A 80 14.00 5.78 -10.26
N TYR A 81 13.12 4.77 -10.24
CA TYR A 81 13.01 3.81 -11.32
C TYR A 81 12.65 4.45 -12.66
N THR A 82 11.85 5.53 -12.68
CA THR A 82 11.49 6.23 -13.93
C THR A 82 12.68 6.91 -14.64
N PHE A 83 13.80 7.11 -13.94
CA PHE A 83 15.02 7.69 -14.54
C PHE A 83 16.05 6.63 -14.95
N ASP A 84 16.27 5.62 -14.11
CA ASP A 84 17.40 4.68 -14.24
C ASP A 84 16.98 3.28 -14.71
N SER A 85 15.68 2.96 -14.75
CA SER A 85 15.16 1.62 -15.10
C SER A 85 15.83 0.46 -14.35
N ASN A 86 16.33 0.72 -13.13
CA ASN A 86 17.18 -0.19 -12.40
C ASN A 86 16.41 -1.37 -11.81
N ALA A 87 16.79 -2.60 -12.18
CA ALA A 87 16.12 -3.82 -11.74
C ALA A 87 16.18 -4.02 -10.21
N ILE A 88 17.24 -3.56 -9.53
CA ILE A 88 17.37 -3.68 -8.07
C ILE A 88 16.32 -2.78 -7.39
N ILE A 89 16.16 -1.55 -7.87
CA ILE A 89 15.13 -0.62 -7.38
C ILE A 89 13.75 -1.23 -7.55
N LEU A 90 13.47 -1.83 -8.71
CA LEU A 90 12.21 -2.49 -9.00
C LEU A 90 11.91 -3.63 -8.01
N ILE A 91 12.88 -4.51 -7.73
CA ILE A 91 12.71 -5.62 -6.80
C ILE A 91 12.39 -5.11 -5.39
N PHE A 92 13.15 -4.13 -4.89
CA PHE A 92 12.87 -3.54 -3.58
C PHE A 92 11.52 -2.84 -3.54
N HIS A 93 11.17 -2.09 -4.58
CA HIS A 93 9.87 -1.43 -4.71
C HIS A 93 8.72 -2.44 -4.61
N PHE A 94 8.82 -3.56 -5.33
CA PHE A 94 7.80 -4.61 -5.33
C PHE A 94 7.70 -5.33 -3.97
N ILE A 95 8.82 -5.74 -3.37
CA ILE A 95 8.82 -6.43 -2.07
C ILE A 95 8.22 -5.54 -0.97
N LEU A 96 8.57 -4.25 -0.95
CA LEU A 96 8.03 -3.33 0.03
C LEU A 96 6.52 -3.09 -0.19
N ALA A 97 6.05 -3.08 -1.44
CA ALA A 97 4.61 -3.00 -1.74
C ALA A 97 3.83 -4.22 -1.22
N LEU A 98 4.40 -5.42 -1.28
CA LEU A 98 3.83 -6.60 -0.62
C LEU A 98 3.74 -6.42 0.90
N GLY A 99 4.68 -5.69 1.51
CA GLY A 99 4.63 -5.32 2.92
C GLY A 99 3.37 -4.52 3.28
N ILE A 100 2.96 -3.56 2.43
CA ILE A 100 1.72 -2.79 2.64
C ILE A 100 0.50 -3.70 2.58
N LEU A 101 0.44 -4.58 1.58
CA LEU A 101 -0.65 -5.55 1.41
C LEU A 101 -0.76 -6.47 2.63
N SER A 102 0.37 -7.02 3.08
CA SER A 102 0.45 -7.86 4.27
C SER A 102 -0.07 -7.13 5.52
N ASN A 103 0.37 -5.90 5.74
CA ASN A 103 -0.05 -5.09 6.88
C ASN A 103 -1.56 -4.83 6.91
N PHE A 104 -2.17 -4.46 5.77
CA PHE A 104 -3.63 -4.32 5.70
C PHE A 104 -4.37 -5.63 5.92
N SER A 105 -3.84 -6.74 5.40
CA SER A 105 -4.42 -8.08 5.60
C SER A 105 -4.37 -8.51 7.06
N VAL A 106 -3.26 -8.21 7.75
CA VAL A 106 -3.08 -8.43 9.19
C VAL A 106 -4.07 -7.59 10.00
N LEU A 107 -4.23 -6.29 9.68
CA LEU A 107 -5.22 -5.43 10.34
C LEU A 107 -6.66 -5.96 10.16
N TYR A 108 -6.99 -6.41 8.95
CA TYR A 108 -8.29 -7.04 8.69
C TYR A 108 -8.50 -8.30 9.57
N GLY A 109 -7.49 -9.18 9.62
CA GLY A 109 -7.54 -10.39 10.43
C GLY A 109 -7.67 -10.09 11.93
N PHE A 110 -6.95 -9.10 12.44
CA PHE A 110 -7.05 -8.66 13.83
C PHE A 110 -8.45 -8.15 14.17
N ASP A 111 -9.02 -7.25 13.37
CA ASP A 111 -10.34 -6.68 13.62
C ASP A 111 -11.44 -7.76 13.52
N ARG A 112 -11.35 -8.67 12.53
CA ARG A 112 -12.27 -9.82 12.42
C ARG A 112 -12.13 -10.78 13.59
N GLY A 113 -10.93 -11.14 14.00
CA GLY A 113 -10.66 -12.05 15.11
C GLY A 113 -11.16 -11.54 16.47
N GLN A 114 -11.10 -10.22 16.70
CA GLN A 114 -11.69 -9.61 17.89
C GLN A 114 -13.22 -9.73 17.94
N ASN A 115 -13.91 -9.93 16.80
CA ASN A 115 -15.37 -10.11 16.79
C ASN A 115 -15.83 -11.52 17.23
N TYR A 116 -14.90 -12.47 17.39
CA TYR A 116 -15.20 -13.83 17.83
C TYR A 116 -14.82 -14.09 19.30
N LYS A 117 -14.39 -13.04 20.02
CA LYS A 117 -14.13 -13.05 21.47
C LYS A 117 -15.14 -12.17 22.17
#